data_AF-A0A8H4J2B0-F1
#
_entry.id   AF-A0A8H4J2B0-F1
#
_cell.length_a   1.000
_cell.length_b   1.000
_cell.length_c   1.000
_cell.angle_alpha   90.00
_cell.angle_beta   90.00
_cell.angle_gamma   90.00
#
_symmetry.space_group_name_H-M   'P 1'
#
loop_
_entity.id
_entity.type
_entity.pdbx_description
1 polymer ?
#
loop_
_entity_poly.entity_id
_entity_poly.type
_entity_poly.pdbx_seq_one_letter_code
_entity_poly.pdbx_strand_id
1 'polypeptide(L)'
;MSDSWDWKTNITQRKVGKSENPSTGTFPRNLMRGAMFQGNQDDLKVYTYGGTSFLANTSFPNWEPPDSSTYALWSYDTSTQMWNQYDVTFASLWRPNRGAYAEAPGRSTAFWLNGQIDQGTSNLTYTTGENKTTYLEGMIVLNTGDQTARNVSTSSLGPARVGGVLHYIEVMETKHFLLALGGMQKSVSSVESSDASGLVDFESVHLCDDFDEDQSTWHSQPTAGDIPEARIEFCTVIIAAPDNSSHNV
;
A
#
# COMPACT_ATOMS: atom_id res chain seq x y z
N MET A 1 -20.89 -1.55 25.90
CA MET A 1 -21.34 -2.08 24.59
C MET A 1 -21.40 -3.59 24.72
N SER A 2 -22.60 -4.19 24.71
CA SER A 2 -22.83 -5.60 25.05
C SER A 2 -23.27 -6.46 23.87
N ASP A 3 -23.35 -5.91 22.66
CA ASP A 3 -23.78 -6.68 21.50
C ASP A 3 -22.55 -7.17 20.74
N SER A 4 -22.35 -8.49 20.76
CA SER A 4 -21.32 -9.14 19.95
C SER A 4 -21.69 -9.01 18.47
N TRP A 5 -20.80 -8.43 17.67
CA TRP A 5 -20.96 -8.38 16.22
C TRP A 5 -20.83 -9.79 15.62
N ASP A 6 -21.85 -10.26 14.89
CA ASP A 6 -21.82 -11.50 14.12
C ASP A 6 -21.70 -11.17 12.62
N TRP A 7 -20.54 -11.46 12.04
CA TRP A 7 -20.27 -11.27 10.61
C TRP A 7 -21.22 -12.05 9.69
N LYS A 8 -21.92 -13.07 10.20
CA LYS A 8 -22.85 -13.88 9.39
C LYS A 8 -24.25 -13.26 9.30
N THR A 9 -24.68 -12.52 10.31
CA THR A 9 -26.05 -12.02 10.41
C THR A 9 -26.15 -10.49 10.43
N ASN A 10 -25.07 -9.79 10.78
CA ASN A 10 -25.02 -8.33 10.94
C ASN A 10 -24.17 -7.65 9.85
N ILE A 11 -24.28 -8.13 8.59
CA ILE A 11 -23.71 -7.44 7.43
C ILE A 11 -24.83 -6.89 6.56
N THR A 12 -24.90 -5.57 6.44
CA THR A 12 -25.69 -4.91 5.41
C THR A 12 -24.83 -4.67 4.19
N GLN A 13 -25.14 -5.32 3.07
CA GLN A 13 -24.47 -5.07 1.80
C GLN A 13 -25.24 -4.03 0.99
N ARG A 14 -24.54 -3.00 0.53
CA ARG A 14 -25.05 -2.03 -0.45
C ARG A 14 -24.22 -2.13 -1.73
N LYS A 15 -24.88 -2.11 -2.88
CA LYS A 15 -24.23 -2.00 -4.19
C LYS A 15 -24.38 -0.56 -4.67
N VAL A 16 -23.26 0.11 -4.91
CA VAL A 16 -23.24 1.47 -5.45
C VAL A 16 -22.53 1.43 -6.79
N GLY A 17 -23.16 1.98 -7.82
CA GLY A 17 -22.55 2.11 -9.14
C GLY A 17 -21.37 3.07 -9.07
N LYS A 18 -20.33 2.80 -9.86
CA LYS A 18 -19.20 3.73 -9.98
C LYS A 18 -19.68 5.01 -10.68
N SER A 19 -19.41 6.15 -10.08
CA SER A 19 -19.67 7.49 -10.65
C SER A 19 -18.35 8.15 -11.05
N GLU A 20 -18.43 9.08 -11.98
CA GLU A 20 -17.30 9.93 -12.35
C GLU A 20 -16.96 10.89 -11.20
N ASN A 21 -15.70 11.29 -11.14
CA ASN A 21 -15.30 12.47 -10.38
C ASN A 21 -16.06 13.69 -10.96
N PRO A 22 -16.87 14.41 -10.16
CA PRO A 22 -17.69 15.53 -10.64
C PRO A 22 -16.90 16.68 -11.25
N SER A 23 -15.62 16.83 -10.88
CA SER A 23 -14.76 17.93 -11.35
C SER A 23 -14.09 17.62 -12.68
N THR A 24 -13.75 16.35 -12.92
CA THR A 24 -12.91 15.93 -14.06
C THR A 24 -13.63 15.03 -15.06
N GLY A 25 -14.81 14.49 -14.71
CA GLY A 25 -15.54 13.53 -15.54
C GLY A 25 -14.82 12.17 -15.68
N THR A 26 -13.85 11.88 -14.81
CA THR A 26 -13.04 10.66 -14.88
C THR A 26 -13.60 9.59 -13.95
N PHE A 27 -13.72 8.36 -14.42
CA PHE A 27 -14.03 7.22 -13.57
C PHE A 27 -12.78 6.77 -12.80
N PRO A 28 -12.92 6.36 -11.53
CA PRO A 28 -11.86 5.63 -10.86
C PRO A 28 -11.59 4.34 -11.62
N ARG A 29 -10.34 3.90 -11.68
CA ARG A 29 -9.97 2.68 -12.42
C ARG A 29 -10.24 1.40 -11.63
N ASN A 30 -10.33 0.28 -12.33
CA ASN A 30 -10.38 -1.05 -11.72
C ASN A 30 -8.96 -1.62 -11.69
N LEU A 31 -8.25 -1.36 -10.59
CA LEU A 31 -6.86 -1.75 -10.42
C LEU A 31 -6.75 -2.95 -9.49
N MET A 32 -5.73 -3.77 -9.72
CA MET A 32 -5.37 -4.87 -8.82
C MET A 32 -4.08 -4.53 -8.07
N ARG A 33 -3.86 -5.16 -6.91
CA ARG A 33 -2.61 -5.04 -6.12
C ARG A 33 -2.30 -3.60 -5.69
N GLY A 34 -3.34 -2.78 -5.54
CA GLY A 34 -3.30 -1.51 -4.82
C GLY A 34 -3.64 -1.70 -3.34
N ALA A 35 -3.80 -0.59 -2.64
CA ALA A 35 -4.19 -0.55 -1.23
C ALA A 35 -5.42 0.32 -1.06
N MET A 36 -6.20 0.01 -0.02
CA MET A 36 -7.27 0.87 0.46
C MET A 36 -6.90 1.36 1.86
N PHE A 37 -7.20 2.61 2.15
CA PHE A 37 -6.93 3.25 3.43
C PHE A 37 -8.19 3.96 3.95
N GLN A 38 -8.35 3.98 5.26
CA GLN A 38 -9.28 4.84 5.94
C GLN A 38 -8.74 6.28 5.95
N GLY A 39 -9.64 7.27 5.88
CA GLY A 39 -9.32 8.64 6.27
C GLY A 39 -9.04 8.77 7.77
N ASN A 40 -9.06 10.01 8.27
CA ASN A 40 -9.04 10.21 9.72
C ASN A 40 -10.33 9.67 10.37
N GLN A 41 -10.41 9.64 11.71
CA GLN A 41 -11.57 9.06 12.42
C GLN A 41 -12.92 9.69 12.05
N ASP A 42 -12.94 10.97 11.69
CA ASP A 42 -14.14 11.73 11.33
C ASP A 42 -14.34 11.84 9.80
N ASP A 43 -13.39 11.36 9.00
CA ASP A 43 -13.43 11.41 7.54
C ASP A 43 -14.17 10.18 7.03
N LEU A 44 -15.33 10.43 6.40
CA LEU A 44 -16.17 9.39 5.81
C LEU A 44 -15.66 8.90 4.46
N LYS A 45 -14.42 9.24 4.10
CA LYS A 45 -13.77 8.80 2.87
C LYS A 45 -12.95 7.53 3.08
N VAL A 46 -13.01 6.69 2.05
CA VAL A 46 -12.05 5.60 1.83
C VAL A 46 -11.11 6.04 0.71
N TYR A 47 -9.82 5.89 0.94
CA TYR A 47 -8.78 6.21 -0.04
C TYR A 47 -8.30 4.95 -0.73
N THR A 48 -7.92 5.06 -2.00
CA THR A 48 -7.24 3.98 -2.71
C THR A 48 -5.96 4.52 -3.34
N TYR A 49 -4.86 3.79 -3.21
CA TYR A 49 -3.58 4.15 -3.79
C TYR A 49 -2.93 2.97 -4.50
N GLY A 50 -2.19 3.28 -5.56
CA GLY A 50 -1.42 2.29 -6.29
C GLY A 50 -2.29 1.36 -7.14
N GLY A 51 -1.70 0.24 -7.52
CA GLY A 51 -2.31 -0.80 -8.33
C GLY A 51 -1.94 -0.74 -9.81
N THR A 52 -2.22 -1.85 -10.48
CA THR A 52 -1.94 -2.07 -11.90
C THR A 52 -3.22 -2.50 -12.63
N SER A 53 -3.31 -2.18 -13.92
CA SER A 53 -4.42 -2.64 -14.75
C SER A 53 -4.24 -4.12 -15.06
N PHE A 54 -5.33 -4.89 -15.00
CA PHE A 54 -5.26 -6.32 -15.32
C PHE A 54 -5.08 -6.53 -16.83
N LEU A 55 -3.91 -7.00 -17.24
CA LEU A 55 -3.58 -7.23 -18.65
C LEU A 55 -3.77 -8.68 -19.10
N ALA A 56 -4.02 -9.63 -18.18
CA ALA A 56 -4.15 -11.05 -18.55
C ALA A 56 -5.49 -11.40 -19.23
N ASN A 57 -6.53 -10.57 -19.07
CA ASN A 57 -7.74 -10.66 -19.88
C ASN A 57 -8.31 -9.28 -20.19
N THR A 58 -8.08 -8.82 -21.43
CA THR A 58 -8.55 -7.52 -21.93
C THR A 58 -9.93 -7.58 -22.57
N SER A 59 -10.57 -8.76 -22.61
CA SER A 59 -11.91 -8.95 -23.18
C SER A 59 -13.06 -8.76 -22.19
N PHE A 60 -12.77 -8.50 -20.91
CA PHE A 60 -13.80 -8.25 -19.90
C PHE A 60 -14.62 -7.00 -20.23
N PRO A 61 -15.95 -7.02 -20.03
CA PRO A 61 -16.77 -5.81 -20.13
C PRO A 61 -16.24 -4.72 -19.20
N ASN A 62 -16.05 -3.51 -19.72
CA ASN A 62 -15.44 -2.36 -19.03
C ASN A 62 -13.95 -2.52 -18.70
N TRP A 63 -13.23 -3.40 -19.39
CA TRP A 63 -11.77 -3.33 -19.40
C TRP A 63 -11.32 -2.03 -20.06
N GLU A 64 -10.34 -1.39 -19.44
CA GLU A 64 -9.72 -0.17 -19.96
C GLU A 64 -8.20 -0.35 -19.92
N PRO A 65 -7.48 0.16 -20.93
CA PRO A 65 -6.02 0.14 -20.90
C PRO A 65 -5.49 1.02 -19.76
N PRO A 66 -4.24 0.79 -19.31
CA PRO A 66 -3.56 1.65 -18.34
C PRO A 66 -3.62 3.13 -18.72
N ASP A 67 -3.91 3.97 -17.74
CA ASP A 67 -3.95 5.43 -17.84
C ASP A 67 -2.67 6.10 -17.36
N SER A 68 -2.67 7.42 -17.21
CA SER A 68 -1.53 8.12 -16.60
C SER A 68 -1.38 7.74 -15.12
N SER A 69 -0.14 7.73 -14.62
CA SER A 69 0.17 7.60 -13.19
C SER A 69 -0.17 8.86 -12.38
N THR A 70 -0.57 9.96 -13.03
CA THR A 70 -0.76 11.27 -12.37
C THR A 70 -1.68 11.21 -11.15
N TYR A 71 -2.82 10.54 -11.29
CA TYR A 71 -3.85 10.46 -10.24
C TYR A 71 -3.84 9.08 -9.60
N ALA A 72 -2.73 8.74 -8.94
CA ALA A 72 -2.56 7.45 -8.26
C ALA A 72 -3.32 7.35 -6.93
N LEU A 73 -3.73 8.48 -6.33
CA LEU A 73 -4.54 8.54 -5.11
C LEU A 73 -5.98 8.94 -5.47
N TRP A 74 -6.94 8.13 -5.02
CA TRP A 74 -8.37 8.41 -5.12
C TRP A 74 -9.02 8.41 -3.75
N SER A 75 -10.13 9.12 -3.60
CA SER A 75 -11.01 8.99 -2.44
C SER A 75 -12.45 8.73 -2.90
N TYR A 76 -13.17 7.99 -2.06
CA TYR A 76 -14.61 7.79 -2.17
C TYR A 76 -15.26 8.21 -0.88
N ASP A 77 -16.08 9.26 -0.94
CA ASP A 77 -16.88 9.73 0.19
C ASP A 77 -18.12 8.84 0.33
N THR A 78 -18.21 8.11 1.44
CA THR A 78 -19.31 7.17 1.69
C THR A 78 -20.64 7.86 1.98
N SER A 79 -20.63 9.13 2.38
CA SER A 79 -21.83 9.92 2.66
C SER A 79 -22.42 10.50 1.38
N THR A 80 -21.59 11.15 0.56
CA THR A 80 -22.02 11.81 -0.68
C THR A 80 -21.98 10.88 -1.88
N GLN A 81 -21.31 9.73 -1.77
CA GLN A 81 -21.09 8.75 -2.84
C GLN A 81 -20.33 9.35 -4.03
N MET A 82 -19.45 10.32 -3.75
CA MET A 82 -18.65 11.00 -4.76
C MET A 82 -17.21 10.52 -4.73
N TRP A 83 -16.63 10.40 -5.93
CA TRP A 83 -15.22 10.13 -6.11
C TRP A 83 -14.43 11.41 -6.27
N ASN A 84 -13.22 11.44 -5.72
CA ASN A 84 -12.22 12.46 -6.01
C ASN A 84 -10.87 11.82 -6.33
N GLN A 85 -9.99 12.59 -6.98
CA GLN A 85 -8.67 12.15 -7.41
C GLN A 85 -7.63 13.21 -7.07
N TYR A 86 -6.43 12.79 -6.72
CA TYR A 86 -5.38 13.67 -6.22
C TYR A 86 -4.07 13.42 -6.96
N ASP A 87 -3.41 14.51 -7.35
CA ASP A 87 -2.09 14.44 -7.96
C ASP A 87 -1.03 14.27 -6.88
N VAL A 88 -0.37 13.12 -6.90
CA VAL A 88 0.68 12.74 -5.95
C VAL A 88 2.00 12.45 -6.66
N THR A 89 2.15 12.96 -7.89
CA THR A 89 3.35 12.73 -8.73
C THR A 89 4.63 13.29 -8.12
N PHE A 90 4.51 14.28 -7.24
CA PHE A 90 5.64 14.80 -6.46
C PHE A 90 6.29 13.71 -5.59
N ALA A 91 5.50 12.78 -5.04
CA ALA A 91 6.02 11.68 -4.23
C ALA A 91 6.42 10.46 -5.08
N SER A 92 5.60 10.12 -6.08
CA SER A 92 5.93 9.02 -6.99
C SER A 92 5.43 9.32 -8.39
N LEU A 93 6.37 9.41 -9.34
CA LEU A 93 6.06 9.60 -10.76
C LEU A 93 5.21 8.45 -11.32
N TRP A 94 5.42 7.24 -10.81
CA TRP A 94 4.73 6.03 -11.25
C TRP A 94 3.73 5.57 -10.20
N ARG A 95 2.60 5.00 -10.65
CA ARG A 95 1.65 4.32 -9.77
C ARG A 95 2.17 2.91 -9.44
N PRO A 96 2.66 2.66 -8.21
CA PRO A 96 3.21 1.36 -7.86
C PRO A 96 2.12 0.32 -7.61
N ASN A 97 2.47 -0.97 -7.71
CA ASN A 97 1.63 -2.07 -7.26
C ASN A 97 2.44 -3.07 -6.42
N ARG A 98 1.77 -3.97 -5.69
CA ARG A 98 2.41 -4.98 -4.79
C ARG A 98 3.35 -4.38 -3.73
N GLY A 99 3.18 -3.10 -3.38
CA GLY A 99 3.84 -2.54 -2.20
C GLY A 99 3.21 -3.11 -0.94
N ALA A 100 3.98 -3.12 0.15
CA ALA A 100 3.42 -3.34 1.46
C ALA A 100 2.78 -2.03 1.94
N TYR A 101 1.71 -2.09 2.72
CA TYR A 101 0.96 -0.88 3.09
C TYR A 101 0.43 -0.95 4.51
N ALA A 102 0.30 0.20 5.15
CA ALA A 102 -0.24 0.36 6.49
C ALA A 102 -0.96 1.70 6.61
N GLU A 103 -1.81 1.86 7.63
CA GLU A 103 -2.52 3.10 7.90
C GLU A 103 -2.43 3.49 9.38
N ALA A 104 -2.44 4.80 9.61
CA ALA A 104 -2.52 5.44 10.91
C ALA A 104 -3.65 6.46 10.90
N PRO A 105 -4.93 6.04 11.03
CA PRO A 105 -6.09 6.94 10.96
C PRO A 105 -6.02 8.07 11.99
N GLY A 106 -5.52 7.78 13.20
CA GLY A 106 -5.32 8.79 14.26
C GLY A 106 -4.35 9.91 13.88
N ARG A 107 -3.50 9.69 12.87
CA ARG A 107 -2.52 10.65 12.35
C ARG A 107 -2.87 11.14 10.94
N SER A 108 -4.04 10.79 10.40
CA SER A 108 -4.41 11.07 9.01
C SER A 108 -3.31 10.63 8.03
N THR A 109 -2.63 9.51 8.29
CA THR A 109 -1.45 9.09 7.53
C THR A 109 -1.63 7.67 7.01
N ALA A 110 -1.22 7.43 5.77
CA ALA A 110 -1.12 6.09 5.18
C ALA A 110 0.27 5.89 4.57
N PHE A 111 0.74 4.65 4.60
CA PHE A 111 2.08 4.27 4.20
C PHE A 111 2.01 3.26 3.06
N TRP A 112 2.84 3.48 2.05
CA TRP A 112 3.07 2.53 0.98
C TRP A 112 4.57 2.31 0.81
N LEU A 113 5.03 1.11 1.14
CA LEU A 113 6.43 0.71 1.10
C LEU A 113 6.76 -0.01 -0.20
N ASN A 114 7.69 0.55 -0.97
CA ASN A 114 8.24 0.00 -2.21
C ASN A 114 7.15 -0.48 -3.20
N GLY A 115 7.23 -1.72 -3.70
CA GLY A 115 6.38 -2.21 -4.78
C GLY A 115 7.10 -2.27 -6.13
N GLN A 116 6.33 -2.55 -7.17
CA GLN A 116 6.79 -2.69 -8.53
C GLN A 116 6.04 -1.77 -9.50
N ILE A 117 6.70 -1.45 -10.60
CA ILE A 117 6.15 -0.81 -11.79
C ILE A 117 6.17 -1.86 -12.90
N ASP A 118 5.02 -2.09 -13.53
CA ASP A 118 4.88 -3.06 -14.62
C ASP A 118 4.11 -2.47 -15.80
N GLN A 119 3.89 -3.28 -16.83
CA GLN A 119 3.20 -2.87 -18.05
C GLN A 119 1.80 -2.28 -17.78
N GLY A 120 1.12 -2.70 -16.70
CA GLY A 120 -0.21 -2.21 -16.34
C GLY A 120 -0.22 -0.95 -15.46
N THR A 121 0.94 -0.46 -15.03
CA THR A 121 1.07 0.75 -14.20
C THR A 121 0.57 1.98 -14.92
N SER A 122 0.99 2.22 -16.17
CA SER A 122 0.70 3.44 -16.91
C SER A 122 0.56 3.26 -18.42
N ASN A 123 0.01 4.24 -19.11
CA ASN A 123 -0.04 4.27 -20.58
C ASN A 123 1.37 4.22 -21.22
N LEU A 124 2.38 4.82 -20.58
CA LEU A 124 3.76 4.82 -21.06
C LEU A 124 4.38 3.42 -20.95
N THR A 125 4.30 2.79 -19.78
CA THR A 125 4.77 1.40 -19.58
C THR A 125 3.99 0.40 -20.43
N TYR A 126 2.72 0.68 -20.72
CA TYR A 126 1.89 -0.14 -21.59
C TYR A 126 2.32 -0.09 -23.06
N THR A 127 2.63 1.11 -23.57
CA THR A 127 2.90 1.34 -25.01
C THR A 127 4.34 1.06 -25.43
N THR A 128 5.31 1.16 -24.51
CA THR A 128 6.70 0.82 -24.81
C THR A 128 6.91 -0.67 -25.08
N GLY A 129 5.94 -1.53 -24.74
CA GLY A 129 5.92 -2.96 -25.11
C GLY A 129 7.00 -3.81 -24.42
N GLU A 130 7.80 -3.22 -23.54
CA GLU A 130 8.78 -3.94 -22.75
C GLU A 130 8.07 -4.56 -21.55
N ASN A 131 8.00 -5.89 -21.48
CA ASN A 131 7.52 -6.62 -20.31
C ASN A 131 8.56 -6.58 -19.18
N LYS A 132 9.00 -5.37 -18.81
CA LYS A 132 9.97 -5.10 -17.77
C LYS A 132 9.22 -4.71 -16.51
N THR A 133 9.55 -5.40 -15.43
CA THR A 133 9.13 -5.00 -14.08
C THR A 133 10.30 -4.27 -13.45
N THR A 134 10.09 -3.00 -13.09
CA THR A 134 11.03 -2.25 -12.26
C THR A 134 10.46 -2.10 -10.86
N TYR A 135 11.27 -1.62 -9.92
CA TYR A 135 10.90 -1.56 -8.50
C TYR A 135 10.85 -0.12 -8.02
N LEU A 136 9.85 0.20 -7.18
CA LEU A 136 9.76 1.51 -6.55
C LEU A 136 10.74 1.55 -5.38
N GLU A 137 11.71 2.46 -5.46
CA GLU A 137 12.55 2.82 -4.33
C GLU A 137 11.82 3.80 -3.41
N GLY A 138 12.02 3.66 -2.10
CA GLY A 138 11.41 4.53 -1.10
C GLY A 138 10.04 4.07 -0.59
N MET A 139 9.52 4.86 0.33
CA MET A 139 8.24 4.71 0.98
C MET A 139 7.42 5.98 0.74
N ILE A 140 6.22 5.81 0.19
CA ILE A 140 5.29 6.91 -0.01
C ILE A 140 4.47 7.08 1.26
N VAL A 141 4.56 8.27 1.85
CA VAL A 141 3.75 8.69 2.98
C VAL A 141 2.66 9.60 2.46
N LEU A 142 1.42 9.16 2.59
CA LEU A 142 0.21 9.84 2.16
C LEU A 142 -0.44 10.50 3.38
N ASN A 143 -0.77 11.78 3.28
CA ASN A 143 -1.59 12.46 4.26
C ASN A 143 -3.05 12.43 3.79
N THR A 144 -3.91 11.68 4.48
CA THR A 144 -5.33 11.58 4.12
C THR A 144 -6.14 12.80 4.54
N GLY A 145 -5.61 13.67 5.41
CA GLY A 145 -6.26 14.91 5.85
C GLY A 145 -6.21 16.03 4.81
N ASP A 146 -5.05 16.23 4.17
CA ASP A 146 -4.84 17.26 3.13
C ASP A 146 -4.57 16.70 1.73
N GLN A 147 -4.51 15.37 1.61
CA GLN A 147 -4.30 14.63 0.36
C GLN A 147 -2.95 14.93 -0.32
N THR A 148 -1.95 15.30 0.47
CA THR A 148 -0.56 15.41 0.04
C THR A 148 0.18 14.07 0.14
N ALA A 149 1.33 14.00 -0.52
CA ALA A 149 2.20 12.84 -0.48
C ALA A 149 3.67 13.28 -0.47
N ARG A 150 4.51 12.49 0.20
CA ARG A 150 5.98 12.63 0.14
C ARG A 150 6.64 11.27 0.00
N ASN A 151 7.86 11.28 -0.54
CA ASN A 151 8.69 10.09 -0.67
C ASN A 151 9.78 10.11 0.41
N VAL A 152 9.87 9.01 1.14
CA VAL A 152 10.84 8.82 2.22
C VAL A 152 11.82 7.74 1.78
N SER A 153 13.10 8.03 1.92
CA SER A 153 14.15 7.06 1.55
C SER A 153 14.04 5.78 2.39
N THR A 154 14.20 4.64 1.71
CA THR A 154 14.30 3.30 2.33
C THR A 154 15.68 2.69 2.13
N SER A 155 16.71 3.50 1.92
CA SER A 155 18.07 3.00 1.61
C SER A 155 18.63 2.10 2.72
N SER A 156 18.30 2.40 3.98
CA SER A 156 18.65 1.60 5.16
C SER A 156 17.92 0.26 5.25
N LEU A 157 16.79 0.08 4.54
CA LEU A 157 16.03 -1.17 4.47
C LEU A 157 16.67 -2.22 3.54
N GLY A 158 17.51 -1.76 2.61
CA GLY A 158 18.08 -2.55 1.53
C GLY A 158 17.26 -2.49 0.22
N PRO A 159 17.38 -3.51 -0.65
CA PRO A 159 16.68 -3.55 -1.93
C PRO A 159 15.16 -3.45 -1.78
N ALA A 160 14.52 -2.90 -2.81
CA ALA A 160 13.07 -2.74 -2.84
C ALA A 160 12.33 -4.07 -2.65
N ARG A 161 11.28 -4.04 -1.83
CA ARG A 161 10.46 -5.20 -1.47
C ARG A 161 9.12 -5.17 -2.20
N VAL A 162 8.63 -6.35 -2.58
CA VAL A 162 7.26 -6.50 -3.10
C VAL A 162 6.55 -7.70 -2.47
N GLY A 163 5.23 -7.59 -2.31
CA GLY A 163 4.39 -8.65 -1.75
C GLY A 163 4.71 -9.01 -0.30
N GLY A 164 5.36 -8.11 0.45
CA GLY A 164 5.53 -8.21 1.89
C GLY A 164 4.34 -7.58 2.64
N VAL A 165 4.45 -7.52 3.96
CA VAL A 165 3.47 -6.86 4.82
C VAL A 165 4.12 -5.70 5.56
N LEU A 166 3.34 -4.64 5.79
CA LEU A 166 3.70 -3.48 6.58
C LEU A 166 2.62 -3.29 7.64
N HIS A 167 3.04 -2.99 8.86
CA HIS A 167 2.13 -2.62 9.93
C HIS A 167 2.55 -1.34 10.58
N TYR A 168 1.57 -0.53 10.95
CA TYR A 168 1.75 0.61 11.83
C TYR A 168 1.36 0.19 13.26
N ILE A 169 2.25 0.39 14.22
CA ILE A 169 2.07 -0.03 15.60
C ILE A 169 2.26 1.18 16.51
N GLU A 170 1.27 1.45 17.36
CA GLU A 170 1.32 2.45 18.42
C GLU A 170 1.64 1.79 19.76
N VAL A 171 2.82 2.10 20.31
CA VAL A 171 3.24 1.66 21.64
C VAL A 171 3.05 2.80 22.61
N MET A 172 2.04 2.69 23.48
CA MET A 172 1.62 3.79 24.35
C MET A 172 1.18 5.03 23.54
N GLU A 173 1.01 6.19 24.19
CA GLU A 173 0.48 7.39 23.52
C GLU A 173 1.48 8.12 22.61
N THR A 174 2.79 7.87 22.76
CA THR A 174 3.83 8.71 22.13
C THR A 174 4.82 7.99 21.25
N LYS A 175 4.88 6.65 21.30
CA LYS A 175 5.82 5.87 20.49
C LYS A 175 5.06 5.11 19.41
N HIS A 176 5.61 5.13 18.22
CA HIS A 176 5.04 4.43 17.09
C HIS A 176 6.15 3.96 16.18
N PHE A 177 5.90 2.88 15.47
CA PHE A 177 6.83 2.38 14.48
C PHE A 177 6.12 1.63 13.37
N LEU A 178 6.79 1.50 12.25
CA LEU A 178 6.43 0.64 11.14
C LEU A 178 7.17 -0.69 11.27
N LEU A 179 6.47 -1.79 11.04
CA LEU A 179 7.02 -3.15 11.00
C LEU A 179 6.87 -3.72 9.60
N ALA A 180 8.00 -4.00 8.93
CA ALA A 180 8.02 -4.64 7.62
C ALA A 180 8.44 -6.12 7.72
N LEU A 181 7.66 -6.99 7.06
CA LEU A 181 7.75 -8.44 7.14
C LEU A 181 7.75 -9.09 5.75
N GLY A 182 8.65 -10.06 5.54
CA GLY A 182 8.67 -10.94 4.37
C GLY A 182 8.66 -10.21 3.03
N GLY A 183 8.07 -10.85 2.04
CA GLY A 183 8.06 -10.38 0.65
C GLY A 183 9.24 -10.92 -0.14
N MET A 184 9.44 -10.37 -1.33
CA MET A 184 10.60 -10.68 -2.17
C MET A 184 11.39 -9.41 -2.43
N GLN A 185 12.70 -9.55 -2.48
CA GLN A 185 13.60 -8.48 -2.88
C GLN A 185 14.07 -8.69 -4.30
N LYS A 186 14.36 -7.58 -4.97
CA LYS A 186 15.05 -7.60 -6.25
C LYS A 186 15.94 -6.38 -6.40
N SER A 187 17.11 -6.57 -7.01
CA SER A 187 17.98 -5.45 -7.33
C SER A 187 17.31 -4.54 -8.35
N VAL A 188 17.34 -3.22 -8.10
CA VAL A 188 16.78 -2.19 -8.98
C VAL A 188 17.45 -2.17 -10.37
N SER A 189 18.64 -2.76 -10.49
CA SER A 189 19.38 -2.91 -11.75
C SER A 189 18.97 -4.14 -12.59
N SER A 190 18.10 -5.01 -12.09
CA SER A 190 17.75 -6.26 -12.78
C SER A 190 16.56 -6.08 -13.71
N VAL A 191 16.87 -6.02 -15.01
CA VAL A 191 15.89 -5.84 -16.10
C VAL A 191 15.17 -7.15 -16.45
N GLU A 192 15.70 -8.30 -15.98
CA GLU A 192 15.20 -9.63 -16.26
C GLU A 192 14.27 -10.14 -15.16
N SER A 193 13.11 -10.69 -15.52
CA SER A 193 12.11 -11.26 -14.59
C SER A 193 12.65 -12.39 -13.70
N SER A 194 13.75 -13.05 -14.09
CA SER A 194 14.35 -14.21 -13.41
C SER A 194 15.25 -13.88 -12.20
N ASP A 195 15.69 -12.63 -12.03
CA ASP A 195 16.72 -12.29 -11.03
C ASP A 195 16.10 -11.78 -9.71
N ALA A 196 15.16 -12.55 -9.12
CA ALA A 196 14.77 -12.29 -7.74
C ALA A 196 16.01 -12.48 -6.84
N SER A 197 16.37 -11.47 -6.04
CA SER A 197 17.50 -11.57 -5.11
C SER A 197 17.17 -12.46 -3.91
N GLY A 198 15.93 -12.98 -3.84
CA GLY A 198 15.48 -13.94 -2.85
C GLY A 198 14.15 -13.53 -2.22
N LEU A 199 13.49 -14.50 -1.60
CA LEU A 199 12.46 -14.20 -0.62
C LEU A 199 13.14 -13.60 0.62
N VAL A 200 12.51 -12.59 1.23
CA VAL A 200 12.93 -12.08 2.53
C VAL A 200 12.48 -13.09 3.57
N ASP A 201 13.43 -13.69 4.27
CA ASP A 201 13.14 -14.60 5.37
C ASP A 201 12.57 -13.86 6.60
N PHE A 202 12.16 -14.64 7.59
CA PHE A 202 11.67 -14.14 8.87
C PHE A 202 12.72 -14.27 9.97
N GLU A 203 14.00 -14.53 9.66
CA GLU A 203 15.08 -14.53 10.67
C GLU A 203 15.32 -13.13 11.21
N SER A 204 14.94 -12.10 10.45
CA SER A 204 14.85 -10.73 10.94
C SER A 204 13.59 -10.02 10.45
N VAL A 205 13.12 -9.09 11.27
CA VAL A 205 12.07 -8.13 10.92
C VAL A 205 12.67 -6.72 10.87
N HIS A 206 12.01 -5.80 10.18
CA HIS A 206 12.55 -4.45 10.01
C HIS A 206 11.61 -3.42 10.63
N LEU A 207 12.17 -2.55 11.47
CA LEU A 207 11.44 -1.51 12.20
C LEU A 207 11.85 -0.12 11.72
N CYS A 208 10.93 0.83 11.68
CA CYS A 208 11.21 2.23 11.41
C CYS A 208 10.35 3.12 12.31
N ASP A 209 10.96 4.01 13.08
CA ASP A 209 10.31 4.91 14.04
C ASP A 209 10.50 6.41 13.73
N ASP A 210 11.26 6.72 12.68
CA ASP A 210 11.57 8.08 12.20
C ASP A 210 10.93 8.37 10.83
N PHE A 211 9.81 7.71 10.50
CA PHE A 211 9.15 7.83 9.20
C PHE A 211 8.60 9.24 8.91
N ASP A 212 8.51 10.13 9.91
CA ASP A 212 8.12 11.53 9.74
C ASP A 212 9.21 12.38 9.07
N GLU A 213 10.47 11.91 9.09
CA GLU A 213 11.62 12.58 8.49
C GLU A 213 11.73 12.31 6.97
N ASP A 214 12.53 13.11 6.26
CA ASP A 214 12.79 12.91 4.82
C ASP A 214 13.65 11.66 4.55
N GLN A 215 14.46 11.25 5.54
CA GLN A 215 15.31 10.06 5.49
C GLN A 215 14.96 9.17 6.68
N SER A 216 14.24 8.09 6.41
CA SER A 216 13.91 7.10 7.44
C SER A 216 15.01 6.05 7.62
N THR A 217 15.21 5.63 8.85
CA THR A 217 16.14 4.59 9.25
C THR A 217 15.38 3.31 9.57
N TRP A 218 15.68 2.26 8.83
CA TRP A 218 15.17 0.93 9.06
C TRP A 218 16.17 0.11 9.87
N HIS A 219 15.71 -0.45 10.98
CA HIS A 219 16.49 -1.26 11.90
C HIS A 219 16.09 -2.73 11.76
N SER A 220 17.05 -3.58 11.40
CA SER A 220 16.86 -5.04 11.41
C SER A 220 16.89 -5.56 12.84
N GLN A 221 15.88 -6.33 13.22
CA GLN A 221 15.74 -6.99 14.51
C GLN A 221 15.68 -8.50 14.31
N PRO A 222 16.57 -9.29 14.95
CA PRO A 222 16.54 -10.74 14.84
C PRO A 222 15.27 -11.30 15.51
N THR A 223 14.71 -12.34 14.92
CA THR A 223 13.63 -13.13 15.51
C THR A 223 14.19 -14.35 16.22
N ALA A 224 13.37 -14.99 17.06
CA ALA A 224 13.74 -16.19 17.78
C ALA A 224 12.52 -17.11 17.93
N GLY A 225 12.76 -18.39 18.23
CA GLY A 225 11.72 -19.42 18.34
C GLY A 225 11.45 -20.11 17.02
N ASP A 226 10.20 -20.44 16.75
CA ASP A 226 9.78 -21.10 15.50
C ASP A 226 9.60 -20.05 14.40
N ILE A 227 10.60 -19.97 13.52
CA ILE A 227 10.65 -18.99 12.43
C ILE A 227 9.98 -19.60 11.19
N PRO A 228 8.90 -19.01 10.64
CA PRO A 228 8.25 -19.52 9.45
C PRO A 228 9.16 -19.43 8.21
N GLU A 229 8.90 -20.28 7.22
CA GLU A 229 9.53 -20.15 5.91
C GLU A 229 9.17 -18.83 5.21
N ALA A 230 10.15 -18.27 4.51
CA ALA A 230 10.02 -17.06 3.70
C ALA A 230 8.86 -17.16 2.69
N ARG A 231 8.08 -16.09 2.52
CA ARG A 231 6.89 -16.08 1.65
C ARG A 231 6.51 -14.68 1.17
N ILE A 232 5.65 -14.63 0.16
CA ILE A 232 5.07 -13.41 -0.41
C ILE A 232 3.54 -13.51 -0.45
N GLU A 233 2.86 -12.37 -0.60
CA GLU A 233 1.42 -12.27 -0.84
C GLU A 233 0.60 -12.95 0.29
N PHE A 234 1.04 -12.76 1.53
CA PHE A 234 0.43 -13.31 2.74
C PHE A 234 -0.28 -12.20 3.53
N CYS A 235 -1.23 -12.62 4.38
CA CYS A 235 -1.95 -11.71 5.28
C CYS A 235 -1.49 -11.95 6.72
N THR A 236 -1.42 -10.88 7.50
CA THR A 236 -1.19 -10.93 8.95
C THR A 236 -2.13 -9.95 9.64
N VAL A 237 -2.30 -10.12 10.95
CA VAL A 237 -3.14 -9.26 11.79
C VAL A 237 -2.39 -8.93 13.06
N ILE A 238 -2.52 -7.69 13.55
CA ILE A 238 -1.90 -7.31 14.80
C ILE A 238 -2.91 -7.30 15.92
N ILE A 239 -2.52 -7.89 17.05
CA ILE A 239 -3.29 -7.86 18.30
C ILE A 239 -2.38 -7.37 19.42
N ALA A 240 -2.72 -6.21 19.98
CA ALA A 240 -2.09 -5.66 21.16
C ALA A 240 -2.59 -6.38 22.43
N ALA A 241 -1.71 -6.54 23.42
CA ALA A 241 -2.11 -6.93 24.77
C ALA A 241 -3.02 -5.86 25.40
N PRO A 242 -3.87 -6.21 26.39
CA PRO A 242 -4.81 -5.25 27.00
C PRO A 242 -4.16 -4.01 27.62
N ASP A 243 -2.89 -4.10 28.01
CA ASP A 243 -2.09 -3.02 28.58
C ASP A 243 -1.19 -2.30 27.55
N ASN A 244 -1.33 -2.65 26.27
CA ASN A 244 -0.54 -2.18 25.14
C ASN A 244 0.98 -2.39 25.27
N SER A 245 1.41 -3.30 26.16
CA SER A 245 2.83 -3.57 26.43
C SER A 245 3.50 -4.47 25.39
N SER A 246 2.70 -5.24 24.65
CA SER A 246 3.16 -6.19 23.65
C SER A 246 2.17 -6.27 22.48
N HIS A 247 2.71 -6.59 21.31
CA HIS A 247 1.96 -6.71 20.06
C HIS A 247 2.29 -8.06 19.43
N ASN A 248 1.26 -8.81 19.05
CA ASN A 248 1.38 -10.11 18.39
C ASN A 248 0.96 -9.94 16.94
N VAL A 249 1.75 -10.46 16.01
CA VAL A 249 1.57 -10.32 14.55
C VAL A 249 1.45 -11.70 13.91
#